data_AF-A0A5E4R7P7-F1
#
_entry.id   AF-A0A5E4R7P7-F1
#
_cell.length_a   1.000
_cell.length_b   1.000
_cell.length_c   1.000
_cell.angle_alpha   90.00
_cell.angle_beta   90.00
_cell.angle_gamma   90.00
#
_symmetry.space_group_name_H-M   'P 1'
#
loop_
_entity.id
_entity.type
_entity.pdbx_description
1 polymer ?
#
loop_
_entity_poly.entity_id
_entity_poly.type
_entity_poly.pdbx_seq_one_letter_code
_entity_poly.pdbx_strand_id
1 'polypeptide(L)'
;MEKCFAVCGCDDLEGITNSDLDRFTDKIENVLSDEKGRRLFRNFMFSSNMKHGRRTLDFWEHTERLINYSEDAESASFRSYLRDIDHLIDEAERVEELDFASVERLAIARDSDNKDEIIEALKVIKLEATKALRREYNAFRQRFIPTKYK
;
A
#
# COMPACT_ATOMS: atom_id res chain seq x y z
N MET A 1 37.48 -7.70 0.36
CA MET A 1 36.93 -8.84 1.12
C MET A 1 35.45 -8.56 1.31
N GLU A 2 34.68 -8.88 0.28
CA GLU A 2 33.24 -8.60 0.19
C GLU A 2 32.49 -9.64 1.02
N LYS A 3 31.88 -9.21 2.12
CA LYS A 3 30.99 -10.08 2.89
C LYS A 3 29.66 -10.15 2.15
N CYS A 4 29.55 -11.12 1.24
CA CYS A 4 28.25 -11.65 0.81
C CYS A 4 27.54 -12.20 2.05
N PHE A 5 26.59 -11.42 2.57
CA PHE A 5 25.61 -11.95 3.49
C PHE A 5 24.68 -12.85 2.68
N ALA A 6 24.94 -14.15 2.76
CA ALA A 6 24.02 -15.20 2.33
C ALA A 6 22.76 -15.12 3.19
N VAL A 7 21.87 -14.23 2.81
CA VAL A 7 20.50 -14.19 3.25
C VAL A 7 19.72 -14.95 2.18
N CYS A 8 19.17 -16.11 2.54
CA CYS A 8 18.29 -16.90 1.69
C CYS A 8 17.13 -16.00 1.18
N GLY A 9 17.15 -15.67 -0.12
CA GLY A 9 16.22 -14.73 -0.76
C GLY A 9 16.87 -13.80 -1.80
N CYS A 10 17.90 -14.26 -2.51
CA CYS A 10 18.73 -13.41 -3.40
C CYS A 10 17.98 -12.79 -4.60
N ASP A 11 16.75 -13.24 -4.89
CA ASP A 11 15.94 -12.68 -5.99
C ASP A 11 15.13 -11.45 -5.55
N ASP A 12 14.92 -11.23 -4.24
CA ASP A 12 14.08 -10.13 -3.74
C ASP A 12 14.74 -8.75 -3.89
N LEU A 13 16.07 -8.71 -4.01
CA LEU A 13 16.86 -7.48 -4.14
C LEU A 13 17.31 -7.22 -5.59
N GLU A 14 16.85 -8.01 -6.56
CA GLU A 14 17.21 -7.81 -7.96
C GLU A 14 16.77 -6.41 -8.44
N GLY A 15 17.75 -5.60 -8.87
CA GLY A 15 17.54 -4.23 -9.30
C GLY A 15 17.28 -3.21 -8.19
N ILE A 16 17.49 -3.58 -6.92
CA ILE A 16 17.44 -2.69 -5.74
C ILE A 16 18.85 -2.26 -5.35
N THR A 17 19.10 -0.94 -5.31
CA THR A 17 20.40 -0.41 -4.88
C THR A 17 20.47 -0.20 -3.36
N ASN A 18 21.67 -0.05 -2.80
CA ASN A 18 21.82 0.33 -1.38
C ASN A 18 21.16 1.69 -1.08
N SER A 19 21.20 2.63 -2.03
CA SER A 19 20.52 3.93 -1.91
C SER A 19 19.00 3.76 -1.86
N ASP A 20 18.45 2.83 -2.66
CA ASP A 20 17.03 2.48 -2.58
C ASP A 20 16.66 1.90 -1.22
N LEU A 21 17.48 0.98 -0.67
CA LEU A 21 17.25 0.42 0.65
C LEU A 21 17.29 1.48 1.76
N ASP A 22 18.28 2.37 1.74
CA ASP A 22 18.36 3.47 2.70
C ASP A 22 17.12 4.38 2.61
N ARG A 23 16.68 4.72 1.39
CA ARG A 23 15.46 5.49 1.16
C ARG A 23 14.21 4.76 1.64
N PHE A 24 14.05 3.48 1.29
CA PHE A 24 12.89 2.66 1.65
C PHE A 24 12.82 2.36 3.14
N THR A 25 13.94 2.34 3.86
CA THR A 25 13.98 2.09 5.31
C THR A 25 13.91 3.36 6.16
N ASP A 26 13.84 4.54 5.55
CA ASP A 26 13.65 5.82 6.24
C ASP A 26 12.22 5.99 6.75
N LYS A 27 11.24 6.05 5.84
CA LYS A 27 9.81 6.20 6.14
C LYS A 27 8.91 5.40 5.19
N ILE A 28 7.73 5.00 5.67
CA ILE A 28 6.81 4.11 4.93
C ILE A 28 6.36 4.74 3.60
N GLU A 29 6.22 6.06 3.57
CA GLU A 29 5.80 6.79 2.38
C GLU A 29 6.78 6.61 1.21
N ASN A 30 8.09 6.47 1.50
CA ASN A 30 9.09 6.20 0.46
C ASN A 30 8.92 4.81 -0.16
N VAL A 31 8.43 3.83 0.62
CA VAL A 31 8.10 2.49 0.12
C VAL A 31 6.82 2.54 -0.71
N LEU A 32 5.77 3.18 -0.19
CA LEU A 32 4.45 3.17 -0.81
C LEU A 32 4.37 4.02 -2.07
N SER A 33 5.13 5.11 -2.17
CA SER A 33 5.16 5.96 -3.36
C SER A 33 5.98 5.39 -4.53
N ASP A 34 6.81 4.37 -4.29
CA ASP A 34 7.72 3.80 -5.29
C ASP A 34 7.32 2.37 -5.65
N GLU A 35 7.17 2.07 -6.95
CA GLU A 35 6.77 0.74 -7.41
C GLU A 35 7.77 -0.34 -6.99
N LYS A 36 9.08 -0.05 -7.05
CA LYS A 36 10.11 -0.98 -6.59
C LYS A 36 10.02 -1.18 -5.08
N GLY A 37 9.74 -0.11 -4.35
CA GLY A 37 9.51 -0.13 -2.90
C GLY A 37 8.34 -1.05 -2.54
N ARG A 38 7.18 -0.85 -3.17
CA ARG A 38 5.99 -1.70 -2.96
C ARG A 38 6.24 -3.16 -3.33
N ARG A 39 6.93 -3.43 -4.44
CA ARG A 39 7.29 -4.80 -4.84
C ARG A 39 8.17 -5.48 -3.79
N LEU A 40 9.24 -4.82 -3.36
CA LEU A 40 10.14 -5.34 -2.34
C LEU A 40 9.40 -5.57 -1.00
N PHE A 41 8.52 -4.64 -0.61
CA PHE A 41 7.73 -4.76 0.61
C PHE A 41 6.71 -5.90 0.54
N ARG A 42 6.04 -6.08 -0.60
CA ARG A 42 5.16 -7.23 -0.88
C ARG A 42 5.91 -8.55 -0.77
N ASN A 43 7.10 -8.66 -1.37
CA ASN A 43 7.93 -9.86 -1.30
C ASN A 43 8.39 -10.17 0.12
N PHE A 44 8.79 -9.15 0.89
CA PHE A 44 9.11 -9.29 2.30
C PHE A 44 7.91 -9.83 3.11
N MET A 45 6.72 -9.27 2.90
CA MET A 45 5.51 -9.75 3.58
C MET A 45 5.13 -11.17 3.15
N PHE A 46 5.37 -11.53 1.89
CA PHE A 46 5.18 -12.90 1.39
C PHE A 46 6.10 -13.88 2.12
N SER A 47 7.41 -13.63 2.12
CA SER A 47 8.41 -14.50 2.75
C SER A 47 8.29 -14.56 4.27
N SER A 48 7.74 -13.50 4.89
CA SER A 48 7.48 -13.43 6.34
C SER A 48 6.07 -13.93 6.73
N ASN A 49 5.29 -14.49 5.80
CA ASN A 49 3.92 -14.98 6.00
C ASN A 49 2.96 -13.94 6.62
N MET A 50 3.14 -12.65 6.30
CA MET A 50 2.33 -11.53 6.75
C MET A 50 1.11 -11.36 5.83
N LYS A 51 0.15 -12.31 5.92
CA LYS A 51 -1.02 -12.35 5.03
C LYS A 51 -1.90 -11.10 5.12
N HIS A 52 -2.12 -10.58 6.32
CA HIS A 52 -2.96 -9.40 6.56
C HIS A 52 -2.33 -8.16 5.91
N GLY A 53 -1.06 -7.85 6.22
CA GLY A 53 -0.36 -6.72 5.61
C GLY A 53 -0.32 -6.75 4.08
N ARG A 54 -0.26 -7.94 3.44
CA ARG A 54 -0.40 -8.02 1.97
C ARG A 54 -1.76 -7.56 1.48
N ARG A 55 -2.85 -8.01 2.12
CA ARG A 55 -4.20 -7.55 1.77
C ARG A 55 -4.35 -6.06 1.97
N THR A 56 -3.81 -5.52 3.06
CA THR A 56 -3.81 -4.08 3.34
C THR A 56 -3.03 -3.30 2.29
N LEU A 57 -1.91 -3.85 1.78
CA LEU A 57 -1.16 -3.23 0.69
C LEU A 57 -1.93 -3.28 -0.64
N ASP A 58 -2.57 -4.40 -0.96
CA ASP A 58 -3.39 -4.52 -2.17
C ASP A 58 -4.56 -3.53 -2.14
N PHE A 59 -5.22 -3.40 -0.98
CA PHE A 59 -6.26 -2.40 -0.74
C PHE A 59 -5.73 -0.96 -0.87
N TRP A 60 -4.55 -0.67 -0.32
CA TRP A 60 -3.91 0.64 -0.44
C TRP A 60 -3.61 0.99 -1.91
N GLU A 61 -3.11 0.03 -2.69
CA GLU A 61 -2.83 0.22 -4.13
C GLU A 61 -4.10 0.45 -4.94
N HIS A 62 -5.17 -0.29 -4.61
CA HIS A 62 -6.49 -0.08 -5.21
C HIS A 62 -7.02 1.33 -4.92
N THR A 63 -6.96 1.75 -3.64
CA THR A 63 -7.34 3.09 -3.20
C THR A 63 -6.55 4.17 -3.95
N GLU A 64 -5.24 3.99 -4.10
CA GLU A 64 -4.37 4.94 -4.80
C GLU A 64 -4.72 5.06 -6.29
N ARG A 65 -5.03 3.95 -6.94
CA ARG A 65 -5.49 3.96 -8.34
C ARG A 65 -6.78 4.75 -8.50
N LEU A 66 -7.72 4.62 -7.56
CA LEU A 66 -9.01 5.32 -7.59
C LEU A 66 -8.87 6.81 -7.31
N ILE A 67 -7.95 7.22 -6.43
CA ILE A 67 -7.66 8.65 -6.20
C ILE A 67 -7.10 9.31 -7.46
N ASN A 68 -6.25 8.60 -8.20
CA ASN A 68 -5.62 9.10 -9.42
C ASN A 68 -6.43 8.83 -10.69
N TYR A 69 -7.70 8.45 -10.55
CA TYR A 69 -8.59 8.19 -11.68
C TYR A 69 -8.83 9.47 -12.50
N SER A 70 -8.61 9.38 -13.82
CA SER A 70 -8.92 10.45 -14.78
C SER A 70 -9.86 9.92 -15.87
N GLU A 71 -10.90 10.69 -16.18
CA GLU A 71 -11.90 10.36 -17.22
C GLU A 71 -11.35 10.55 -18.64
N ASP A 72 -10.22 11.27 -18.80
CA ASP A 72 -9.59 11.50 -20.10
C ASP A 72 -8.89 10.24 -20.65
N ALA A 73 -8.78 9.17 -19.86
CA ALA A 73 -8.37 7.88 -20.37
C ALA A 73 -9.50 7.32 -21.27
N GLU A 74 -9.21 7.10 -22.56
CA GLU A 74 -10.14 6.82 -23.68
C GLU A 74 -11.20 5.69 -23.47
N SER A 75 -11.25 5.05 -22.31
CA SER A 75 -12.16 3.94 -21.95
C SER A 75 -12.80 4.03 -20.56
N ALA A 76 -12.51 5.08 -19.78
CA ALA A 76 -12.89 5.14 -18.37
C ALA A 76 -14.21 5.92 -18.16
N SER A 77 -15.32 5.19 -17.99
CA SER A 77 -16.61 5.82 -17.63
C SER A 77 -16.74 6.02 -16.13
N PHE A 78 -17.36 7.13 -15.70
CA PHE A 78 -17.66 7.38 -14.29
C PHE A 78 -18.45 6.24 -13.62
N ARG A 79 -19.31 5.54 -14.37
CA ARG A 79 -20.00 4.34 -13.86
C ARG A 79 -19.08 3.17 -13.55
N SER A 80 -18.00 3.01 -14.32
CA SER A 80 -16.97 2.02 -14.02
C SER A 80 -16.23 2.39 -12.74
N TYR A 81 -15.90 3.69 -12.59
CA TYR A 81 -15.29 4.21 -11.37
C TYR A 81 -16.14 3.90 -10.13
N LEU A 82 -17.44 4.21 -10.16
CA LEU A 82 -18.34 3.91 -9.03
C LEU A 82 -18.42 2.41 -8.71
N ARG A 83 -18.38 1.54 -9.72
CA ARG A 83 -18.32 0.09 -9.50
C ARG A 83 -17.01 -0.34 -8.83
N ASP A 84 -15.90 0.28 -9.19
CA ASP A 84 -14.62 -0.01 -8.54
C ASP A 84 -14.61 0.52 -7.09
N ILE A 85 -15.33 1.61 -6.80
CA ILE A 85 -15.56 2.06 -5.41
C ILE A 85 -16.38 1.04 -4.63
N ASP A 86 -17.43 0.46 -5.21
CA ASP A 86 -18.20 -0.63 -4.57
C ASP A 86 -17.31 -1.82 -4.22
N HIS A 87 -16.46 -2.23 -5.16
CA HIS A 87 -15.49 -3.30 -4.93
C HIS A 87 -14.48 -2.95 -3.83
N LEU A 88 -14.03 -1.69 -3.75
CA LEU A 88 -13.15 -1.24 -2.69
C LEU A 88 -13.85 -1.30 -1.32
N ILE A 89 -15.12 -0.91 -1.23
CA ILE A 89 -15.91 -1.02 0.01
C ILE A 89 -16.00 -2.48 0.46
N ASP A 90 -16.28 -3.41 -0.45
CA ASP A 90 -16.30 -4.86 -0.15
C ASP A 90 -14.92 -5.38 0.30
N GLU A 91 -13.83 -4.83 -0.24
CA GLU A 91 -12.46 -5.17 0.18
C GLU A 91 -12.13 -4.64 1.58
N ALA A 92 -12.65 -3.47 1.95
CA ALA A 92 -12.41 -2.84 3.24
C ALA A 92 -12.88 -3.71 4.41
N GLU A 93 -13.99 -4.46 4.24
CA GLU A 93 -14.48 -5.42 5.24
C GLU A 93 -13.47 -6.53 5.60
N ARG A 94 -12.47 -6.76 4.73
CA ARG A 94 -11.44 -7.79 4.91
C ARG A 94 -10.15 -7.27 5.53
N VAL A 95 -10.09 -5.97 5.83
CA VAL A 95 -8.96 -5.30 6.48
C VAL A 95 -9.36 -4.94 7.90
N GLU A 96 -8.92 -5.77 8.86
CA GLU A 96 -9.34 -5.69 10.26
C GLU A 96 -8.99 -4.36 10.94
N GLU A 97 -7.96 -3.68 10.44
CA GLU A 97 -7.43 -2.45 11.01
C GLU A 97 -8.12 -1.17 10.51
N LEU A 98 -9.06 -1.25 9.55
CA LEU A 98 -9.79 -0.08 9.06
C LEU A 98 -10.91 0.32 10.01
N ASP A 99 -11.09 1.63 10.18
CA ASP A 99 -12.16 2.16 11.03
C ASP A 99 -13.50 2.10 10.29
N PHE A 100 -14.52 1.56 10.96
CA PHE A 100 -15.85 1.43 10.39
C PHE A 100 -16.42 2.78 9.94
N ALA A 101 -16.20 3.86 10.70
CA ALA A 101 -16.76 5.17 10.34
C ALA A 101 -16.10 5.76 9.08
N SER A 102 -14.84 5.40 8.80
CA SER A 102 -14.16 5.79 7.55
C SER A 102 -14.71 5.03 6.34
N VAL A 103 -15.00 3.73 6.49
CA VAL A 103 -15.65 2.93 5.43
C VAL A 103 -17.08 3.41 5.19
N GLU A 104 -17.85 3.67 6.26
CA GLU A 104 -19.21 4.22 6.18
C GLU A 104 -19.21 5.59 5.47
N ARG A 105 -18.23 6.46 5.75
CA ARG A 105 -18.08 7.74 5.06
C ARG A 105 -17.86 7.55 3.55
N LEU A 106 -17.07 6.56 3.14
CA LEU A 106 -16.89 6.25 1.72
C LEU A 106 -18.19 5.75 1.09
N ALA A 107 -18.96 4.90 1.77
CA ALA A 107 -20.25 4.43 1.27
C ALA A 107 -21.24 5.59 1.07
N ILE A 108 -21.32 6.52 2.02
CA ILE A 108 -22.17 7.72 1.91
C ILE A 108 -21.71 8.61 0.75
N ALA A 109 -20.40 8.85 0.60
CA ALA A 109 -19.86 9.65 -0.50
C ALA A 109 -20.07 8.97 -1.85
N ARG A 110 -19.98 7.65 -1.90
CA ARG A 110 -20.32 6.85 -3.09
C ARG A 110 -21.78 7.08 -3.47
N ASP A 111 -22.70 7.04 -2.51
CA ASP A 111 -24.14 7.20 -2.78
C ASP A 111 -24.55 8.62 -3.21
N SER A 112 -23.71 9.62 -2.97
CA SER A 112 -23.93 10.98 -3.47
C SER A 112 -23.55 11.17 -4.95
N ASP A 113 -22.90 10.17 -5.56
CA ASP A 113 -22.29 10.24 -6.90
C ASP A 113 -21.36 11.47 -7.09
N ASN A 114 -20.90 12.08 -5.99
CA ASN A 114 -20.05 13.25 -6.01
C ASN A 114 -18.58 12.83 -5.97
N LYS A 115 -17.92 12.94 -7.13
CA LYS A 115 -16.51 12.55 -7.29
C LYS A 115 -15.57 13.22 -6.29
N ASP A 116 -15.76 14.49 -5.99
CA ASP A 116 -14.89 15.20 -5.05
C ASP A 116 -15.05 14.68 -3.62
N GLU A 117 -16.29 14.40 -3.20
CA GLU A 117 -16.57 13.77 -1.90
C GLU A 117 -15.97 12.37 -1.80
N ILE A 118 -16.08 11.58 -2.88
CA ILE A 118 -15.48 10.25 -2.96
C ILE A 118 -13.96 10.34 -2.82
N ILE A 119 -13.31 11.25 -3.54
CA ILE A 119 -11.86 11.44 -3.48
C ILE A 119 -11.41 11.83 -2.06
N GLU A 120 -12.12 12.73 -1.39
CA GLU A 120 -11.80 13.10 0.00
C GLU A 120 -11.96 11.91 0.96
N ALA A 121 -13.00 11.10 0.80
CA ALA A 121 -13.18 9.88 1.58
C ALA A 121 -12.06 8.84 1.32
N LEU A 122 -11.66 8.66 0.06
CA LEU A 122 -10.55 7.76 -0.32
C LEU A 122 -9.22 8.22 0.29
N LYS A 123 -8.94 9.53 0.35
CA LYS A 123 -7.72 10.05 1.01
C LYS A 123 -7.65 9.69 2.48
N VAL A 124 -8.79 9.74 3.18
CA VAL A 124 -8.89 9.33 4.60
C VAL A 124 -8.62 7.83 4.73
N ILE A 125 -9.26 7.00 3.91
CA ILE A 125 -9.08 5.55 3.93
C ILE A 125 -7.63 5.15 3.58
N LYS A 126 -7.01 5.81 2.59
CA LYS A 126 -5.61 5.60 2.24
C LYS A 126 -4.69 5.87 3.43
N LEU A 127 -4.97 6.92 4.21
CA LEU A 127 -4.20 7.25 5.42
C LEU A 127 -4.36 6.16 6.49
N GLU A 128 -5.55 5.57 6.64
CA GLU A 128 -5.77 4.46 7.57
C GLU A 128 -5.05 3.19 7.13
N ALA A 129 -5.15 2.81 5.86
CA ALA A 129 -4.40 1.68 5.31
C ALA A 129 -2.88 1.86 5.49
N THR A 130 -2.38 3.09 5.32
CA THR A 130 -0.98 3.44 5.58
C THR A 130 -0.61 3.23 7.06
N LYS A 131 -1.50 3.59 8.00
CA LYS A 131 -1.29 3.35 9.43
C LYS A 131 -1.30 1.86 9.76
N ALA A 132 -2.21 1.08 9.16
CA ALA A 132 -2.30 -0.36 9.35
C ALA A 132 -1.02 -1.08 8.91
N LEU A 133 -0.39 -0.66 7.81
CA LEU A 133 0.88 -1.20 7.32
C LEU A 133 2.11 -0.88 8.17
N ARG A 134 1.99 -0.05 9.22
CA ARG A 134 3.14 0.37 10.04
C ARG A 134 3.82 -0.80 10.75
N ARG A 135 3.05 -1.83 11.14
CA ARG A 135 3.60 -3.01 11.81
C ARG A 135 4.55 -3.76 10.90
N GLU A 136 4.09 -4.07 9.68
CA GLU A 136 4.86 -4.76 8.66
C GLU A 136 6.04 -3.90 8.21
N TYR A 137 5.84 -2.58 8.08
CA TYR A 137 6.91 -1.65 7.75
C TYR A 137 8.01 -1.63 8.81
N ASN A 138 7.67 -1.64 10.10
CA ASN A 138 8.67 -1.72 11.16
C ASN A 138 9.49 -3.01 11.10
N ALA A 139 8.85 -4.15 10.80
CA ALA A 139 9.55 -5.42 10.60
C ALA A 139 10.43 -5.40 9.34
N PHE A 140 9.93 -4.80 8.26
CA PHE A 140 10.68 -4.55 7.02
C PHE A 140 11.94 -3.72 7.29
N ARG A 141 11.82 -2.60 8.01
CA ARG A 141 12.96 -1.79 8.42
C ARG A 141 13.98 -2.60 9.21
N GLN A 142 13.54 -3.35 10.23
CA GLN A 142 14.45 -4.17 11.03
C GLN A 142 15.20 -5.22 10.21
N ARG A 143 14.58 -5.70 9.13
CA ARG A 143 15.18 -6.68 8.23
C ARG A 143 16.30 -6.10 7.35
N PHE A 144 16.13 -4.85 6.90
CA PHE A 144 17.00 -4.22 5.90
C PHE A 144 17.88 -3.08 6.44
N ILE A 145 17.65 -2.59 7.66
CA ILE A 145 18.56 -1.63 8.32
C ILE A 145 19.90 -2.34 8.58
N PRO A 146 21.03 -1.80 8.09
CA PRO A 146 22.34 -2.35 8.35
C PRO A 146 22.64 -2.41 9.84
N THR A 147 23.11 -3.56 10.33
CA THR A 147 23.47 -3.84 11.73
C THR A 147 24.64 -3.00 12.29
N LYS A 148 25.08 -1.93 11.60
CA LYS A 148 26.25 -1.12 11.97
C LYS A 148 26.10 -0.29 13.26
N TYR A 149 24.97 -0.43 13.98
CA TYR A 149 24.70 0.29 15.23
C TYR A 149 24.19 -0.64 16.37
N LYS A 150 24.61 -1.90 16.40
CA LYS A 150 24.47 -2.74 17.60
C LYS A 150 25.83 -3.06 18.20
#